data_AF-A0A924CV65-F1
#
_entry.id   AF-A0A924CV65-F1
#
_cell.length_a   1.000
_cell.length_b   1.000
_cell.length_c   1.000
_cell.angle_alpha   90.00
_cell.angle_beta   90.00
_cell.angle_gamma   90.00
#
_symmetry.space_group_name_H-M   'P 1'
#
loop_
_entity.id
_entity.type
_entity.pdbx_description
1 polymer ?
#
loop_
_entity_poly.entity_id
_entity_poly.type
_entity_poly.pdbx_seq_one_letter_code
_entity_poly.pdbx_strand_id
1 'polypeptide(L)'
;MSLTPLSDDSVAGPASMPGVGPAGDRSGWRRVVRQLFLVVGVFAVLALGSNVTGSDTARADWYASFAAGGTVSTTVASMSAAAAPITSLAGGEVVVSWTPSSFAGITLKSYRVKRYSGGTVQAVSGACSGTITNVGCVETGVPAGTWTYTVTPVLTGTNWTGPESAPSTAVTTTGIAGTNSLWFWVTP
;
A
#
# COMPACT_ATOMS: atom_id res chain seq x y z
N MET A 1 -1.52 -28.38 72.86
CA MET A 1 -1.05 -27.33 71.94
C MET A 1 -2.15 -27.17 70.89
N SER A 2 -3.05 -26.18 71.08
CA SER A 2 -3.12 -24.91 70.31
C SER A 2 -3.42 -25.15 68.82
N LEU A 3 -4.48 -24.65 68.15
CA LEU A 3 -5.41 -23.53 68.36
C LEU A 3 -6.74 -23.79 67.61
N THR A 4 -7.79 -23.06 68.00
CA THR A 4 -9.02 -22.66 67.26
C THR A 4 -8.72 -21.99 65.89
N PRO A 5 -9.67 -21.65 64.96
CA PRO A 5 -11.10 -21.26 65.13
C PRO A 5 -12.02 -21.87 64.01
N LEU A 6 -13.28 -21.50 63.70
CA LEU A 6 -14.10 -20.30 63.81
C LEU A 6 -15.59 -20.71 63.58
N SER A 7 -16.50 -20.24 64.43
CA SER A 7 -17.98 -20.27 64.33
C SER A 7 -18.47 -19.43 63.14
N ASP A 8 -19.72 -19.43 62.62
CA ASP A 8 -21.03 -19.85 63.09
C ASP A 8 -21.97 -19.82 61.85
N ASP A 9 -22.89 -20.79 61.75
CA ASP A 9 -24.05 -20.78 60.85
C ASP A 9 -25.11 -19.78 61.33
N SER A 10 -25.81 -19.07 60.43
CA SER A 10 -27.21 -18.69 60.69
C SER A 10 -27.99 -18.20 59.46
N VAL A 11 -29.21 -18.71 59.41
CA VAL A 11 -30.26 -18.68 58.39
C VAL A 11 -31.28 -17.56 58.67
N ALA A 12 -31.82 -16.93 57.61
CA ALA A 12 -33.22 -16.47 57.44
C ALA A 12 -33.32 -15.80 56.05
N GLY A 13 -34.16 -16.19 55.08
CA GLY A 13 -35.60 -16.42 55.14
C GLY A 13 -36.32 -15.26 54.38
N PRO A 14 -37.14 -15.50 53.34
CA PRO A 14 -37.51 -14.47 52.35
C PRO A 14 -38.89 -13.80 52.56
N ALA A 15 -39.09 -12.76 51.73
CA ALA A 15 -40.35 -12.22 51.18
C ALA A 15 -41.08 -11.12 51.97
N SER A 16 -41.18 -9.95 51.33
CA SER A 16 -42.45 -9.27 51.00
C SER A 16 -42.20 -8.08 50.07
N MET A 17 -42.66 -8.15 48.82
CA MET A 17 -42.94 -6.97 47.99
C MET A 17 -44.29 -6.38 48.40
N PRO A 18 -44.55 -5.07 48.24
CA PRO A 18 -45.16 -4.61 46.98
C PRO A 18 -44.80 -3.17 46.57
N GLY A 19 -44.96 -2.84 45.28
CA GLY A 19 -45.03 -1.44 44.85
C GLY A 19 -44.77 -1.21 43.37
N VAL A 20 -45.85 -1.16 42.58
CA VAL A 20 -45.86 -0.83 41.15
C VAL A 20 -45.80 0.68 40.92
N GLY A 21 -44.95 1.10 39.96
CA GLY A 21 -45.02 2.36 39.19
C GLY A 21 -44.05 3.47 39.61
N PRO A 22 -43.52 4.31 38.68
CA PRO A 22 -44.28 4.88 37.57
C PRO A 22 -43.62 4.79 36.18
N ALA A 23 -44.46 5.08 35.17
CA ALA A 23 -44.14 5.13 33.74
C ALA A 23 -42.99 6.10 33.42
N GLY A 24 -41.89 5.56 32.90
CA GLY A 24 -40.76 6.32 32.37
C GLY A 24 -41.10 7.08 31.09
N ASP A 25 -40.76 8.36 31.11
CA ASP A 25 -40.91 9.34 30.05
C ASP A 25 -40.30 8.86 28.71
N ARG A 26 -41.17 8.54 27.74
CA ARG A 26 -40.81 8.03 26.40
C ARG A 26 -40.16 9.08 25.49
N SER A 27 -40.07 10.34 25.93
CA SER A 27 -39.58 11.45 25.10
C SER A 27 -38.04 11.52 25.02
N GLY A 28 -37.33 11.10 26.07
CA GLY A 28 -35.86 11.09 26.13
C GLY A 28 -35.22 10.04 25.21
N TRP A 29 -35.86 8.86 25.09
CA TRP A 29 -35.36 7.75 24.28
C TRP A 29 -35.24 8.14 22.80
N ARG A 30 -36.22 8.88 22.27
CA ARG A 30 -36.22 9.34 20.87
C ARG A 30 -35.06 10.27 20.54
N ARG A 31 -34.54 11.04 21.51
CA ARG A 31 -33.38 11.93 21.32
C ARG A 31 -32.06 11.15 21.36
N VAL A 32 -31.95 10.18 22.26
CA VAL A 32 -30.76 9.31 22.41
C VAL A 32 -30.61 8.39 21.19
N VAL A 33 -31.69 7.80 20.69
CA VAL A 33 -31.65 6.92 19.51
C VAL A 33 -31.30 7.72 18.24
N ARG A 34 -31.85 8.93 18.07
CA ARG A 34 -31.53 9.78 16.91
C ARG A 34 -30.08 10.28 16.91
N GLN A 35 -29.48 10.53 18.09
CA GLN A 35 -28.06 10.86 18.20
C GLN A 35 -27.15 9.65 17.96
N LEU A 36 -27.50 8.45 18.43
CA LEU A 36 -26.74 7.22 18.17
C LEU A 36 -26.70 6.86 16.68
N PHE A 37 -27.80 7.02 15.94
CA PHE A 37 -27.82 6.76 14.50
C PHE A 37 -26.96 7.74 13.68
N LEU A 38 -26.83 9.00 14.11
CA LEU A 38 -25.97 9.99 13.44
C LEU A 38 -24.47 9.69 13.67
N VAL A 39 -24.09 9.25 14.87
CA VAL A 39 -22.69 8.91 15.18
C VAL A 39 -22.24 7.65 14.43
N VAL A 40 -23.09 6.61 14.32
CA VAL A 40 -22.75 5.38 13.59
C VAL A 40 -22.71 5.61 12.07
N GLY A 41 -23.58 6.46 11.52
CA GLY A 41 -23.59 6.80 10.09
C GLY A 41 -22.33 7.55 9.62
N VAL A 42 -21.77 8.45 10.44
CA VAL A 42 -20.53 9.17 10.12
C VAL A 42 -19.31 8.23 10.12
N PHE A 43 -19.25 7.27 11.03
CA PHE A 43 -18.17 6.28 11.08
C PHE A 43 -18.21 5.27 9.92
N ALA A 44 -19.40 4.88 9.43
CA ALA A 44 -19.52 3.95 8.31
C ALA A 44 -19.11 4.56 6.95
N VAL A 45 -19.30 5.87 6.74
CA VAL A 45 -18.87 6.55 5.50
C VAL A 45 -17.34 6.77 5.48
N LEU A 46 -16.70 6.93 6.63
CA LEU A 46 -15.24 7.05 6.76
C LEU A 46 -14.48 5.71 6.55
N ALA A 47 -15.16 4.56 6.66
CA ALA A 47 -14.54 3.25 6.51
C ALA A 47 -14.51 2.71 5.06
N LEU A 48 -15.32 3.26 4.15
CA LEU A 48 -15.43 2.75 2.77
C LEU A 48 -14.83 3.68 1.69
N GLY A 49 -14.36 4.87 2.07
CA GLY A 49 -13.84 5.88 1.14
C GLY A 49 -12.31 6.02 1.10
N SER A 50 -11.57 5.34 1.96
CA SER A 50 -10.14 5.59 2.16
C SER A 50 -9.26 4.77 1.22
N ASN A 51 -9.40 4.97 -0.10
CA ASN A 51 -8.30 4.70 -1.02
C ASN A 51 -7.25 5.79 -0.78
N VAL A 52 -6.38 5.57 0.19
CA VAL A 52 -5.19 6.40 0.41
C VAL A 52 -4.27 6.17 -0.78
N THR A 53 -4.46 6.92 -1.86
CA THR A 53 -3.38 7.20 -2.80
C THR A 53 -2.39 8.06 -2.03
N GLY A 54 -1.49 7.41 -1.29
CA GLY A 54 -0.45 8.07 -0.53
C GLY A 54 0.49 8.77 -1.51
N SER A 55 0.28 10.06 -1.76
CA SER A 55 1.37 10.92 -2.18
C SER A 55 2.19 11.21 -0.92
N ASP A 56 3.25 10.46 -0.68
CA ASP A 56 4.23 10.82 0.34
C ASP A 56 4.84 12.17 -0.06
N THR A 57 4.35 13.26 0.53
CA THR A 57 4.94 14.59 0.32
C THR A 57 6.24 14.66 1.08
N ALA A 58 7.34 14.29 0.44
CA ALA A 58 8.68 14.56 0.95
C ALA A 58 8.93 16.07 0.93
N ARG A 59 9.20 16.66 2.10
CA ARG A 59 9.65 18.05 2.22
C ARG A 59 11.16 18.06 2.32
N ALA A 60 11.79 18.86 1.47
CA ALA A 60 13.22 19.11 1.52
C ALA A 60 13.43 20.62 1.50
N ASP A 61 14.11 21.14 2.51
CA ASP A 61 14.44 22.56 2.62
C ASP A 61 15.91 22.76 2.23
N TRP A 62 16.16 23.82 1.47
CA TRP A 62 17.50 24.21 1.02
C TRP A 62 17.72 25.67 1.37
N TYR A 63 18.85 25.98 2.00
CA TYR A 63 19.26 27.35 2.29
C TYR A 63 20.48 27.71 1.45
N ALA A 64 20.52 28.95 0.97
CA ALA A 64 21.65 29.53 0.26
C ALA A 64 22.00 30.88 0.88
N SER A 65 23.29 31.13 1.08
CA SER A 65 23.81 32.41 1.60
C SER A 65 24.15 33.34 0.43
N PHE A 66 23.75 34.60 0.51
CA PHE A 66 24.01 35.61 -0.51
C PHE A 66 24.45 36.95 0.11
N ALA A 67 25.15 37.77 -0.68
CA ALA A 67 25.62 39.09 -0.25
C ALA A 67 24.45 40.06 -0.04
N ALA A 68 24.62 41.03 0.87
CA ALA A 68 23.63 42.07 1.12
C ALA A 68 23.29 42.85 -0.16
N GLY A 69 21.99 42.96 -0.47
CA GLY A 69 21.49 43.60 -1.70
C GLY A 69 21.34 42.67 -2.91
N GLY A 70 21.68 41.38 -2.81
CA GLY A 70 21.43 40.39 -3.86
C GLY A 70 19.95 39.98 -3.97
N THR A 71 19.47 39.76 -5.19
CA THR A 71 18.16 39.14 -5.45
C THR A 71 18.36 37.65 -5.73
N VAL A 72 17.57 36.79 -5.09
CA VAL A 72 17.54 35.35 -5.35
C VAL A 72 16.17 34.96 -5.90
N SER A 73 16.16 34.16 -6.96
CA SER A 73 14.95 33.52 -7.48
C SER A 73 15.04 32.01 -7.24
N THR A 74 13.98 31.43 -6.70
CA THR A 74 13.84 29.98 -6.54
C THR A 74 12.72 29.49 -7.44
N THR A 75 13.00 28.44 -8.21
CA THR A 75 11.99 27.73 -8.99
C THR A 75 11.84 26.34 -8.41
N VAL A 76 10.61 25.98 -8.05
CA VAL A 76 10.28 24.63 -7.63
C VAL A 76 9.79 23.87 -8.86
N ALA A 77 10.31 22.68 -9.07
CA ALA A 77 9.85 21.76 -10.10
C ALA A 77 9.40 20.45 -9.43
N SER A 78 8.30 19.89 -9.93
CA SER A 78 7.80 18.59 -9.50
C SER A 78 8.03 17.54 -10.59
N MET A 79 8.44 16.34 -10.19
CA MET A 79 8.53 15.21 -11.10
C MET A 79 7.17 14.55 -11.23
N SER A 80 6.67 14.41 -12.46
CA SER A 80 5.45 13.65 -12.71
C SER A 80 5.71 12.15 -12.52
N ALA A 81 4.66 11.40 -12.19
CA ALA A 81 4.73 9.94 -12.26
C ALA A 81 5.08 9.50 -13.68
N ALA A 82 5.66 8.31 -13.81
CA ALA A 82 5.73 7.65 -15.11
C ALA A 82 4.32 7.24 -15.56
N ALA A 83 4.14 7.16 -16.88
CA ALA A 83 2.91 6.56 -17.42
C ALA A 83 2.80 5.10 -16.97
N ALA A 84 1.57 4.59 -16.90
CA ALA A 84 1.34 3.18 -16.60
C ALA A 84 2.10 2.32 -17.63
N PRO A 85 2.92 1.35 -17.19
CA PRO A 85 3.67 0.51 -18.10
C PRO A 85 2.73 -0.44 -18.85
N ILE A 86 3.10 -0.75 -20.08
CA ILE A 86 2.49 -1.77 -20.92
C ILE A 86 3.28 -3.05 -20.74
N THR A 87 2.57 -4.15 -20.49
CA THR A 87 3.14 -5.47 -20.28
C THR A 87 2.69 -6.42 -21.38
N SER A 88 3.61 -7.25 -21.86
CA SER A 88 3.31 -8.31 -22.83
C SER A 88 4.15 -9.54 -22.55
N LEU A 89 3.60 -10.72 -22.86
CA LEU A 89 4.30 -12.00 -22.76
C LEU A 89 4.95 -12.37 -24.09
N ALA A 90 6.23 -12.68 -24.07
CA ALA A 90 6.97 -13.20 -25.21
C ALA A 90 7.84 -14.38 -24.76
N GLY A 91 7.56 -15.59 -25.23
CA GLY A 91 8.43 -16.75 -24.96
C GLY A 91 8.58 -17.14 -23.47
N GLY A 92 7.63 -16.79 -22.60
CA GLY A 92 7.73 -17.01 -21.15
C GLY A 92 8.43 -15.88 -20.38
N GLU A 93 8.84 -14.83 -21.09
CA GLU A 93 9.38 -13.60 -20.53
C GLU A 93 8.33 -12.50 -20.54
N VAL A 94 8.39 -11.60 -19.56
CA VAL A 94 7.51 -10.43 -19.50
C VAL A 94 8.27 -9.22 -20.00
N VAL A 95 7.83 -8.68 -21.13
CA VAL A 95 8.32 -7.40 -21.67
C VAL A 95 7.52 -6.28 -21.03
N VAL A 96 8.21 -5.35 -20.37
CA VAL A 96 7.64 -4.17 -19.71
C VAL A 96 8.15 -2.94 -20.44
N SER A 97 7.25 -2.08 -20.92
CA SER A 97 7.61 -0.86 -21.64
C SER A 97 6.77 0.33 -21.16
N TRP A 98 7.31 1.53 -21.27
CA TRP A 98 6.61 2.75 -20.83
C TRP A 98 7.03 3.94 -21.67
N THR A 99 6.29 5.05 -21.58
CA THR A 99 6.69 6.31 -22.20
C THR A 99 7.65 7.07 -21.27
N PRO A 100 8.71 7.71 -21.80
CA PRO A 100 9.63 8.48 -20.98
C PRO A 100 8.94 9.63 -20.24
N SER A 101 9.32 9.83 -18.98
CA SER A 101 8.90 10.98 -18.16
C SER A 101 9.80 12.19 -18.41
N SER A 102 9.32 13.39 -18.10
CA SER A 102 10.12 14.62 -18.13
C SER A 102 10.13 15.32 -16.78
N PHE A 103 11.24 15.92 -16.42
CA PHE A 103 11.40 16.76 -15.23
C PHE A 103 12.10 18.07 -15.60
N ALA A 104 11.49 19.22 -15.28
CA ALA A 104 12.02 20.54 -15.59
C ALA A 104 12.46 20.72 -17.07
N GLY A 105 11.70 20.13 -18.01
CA GLY A 105 12.01 20.16 -19.44
C GLY A 105 13.06 19.14 -19.92
N ILE A 106 13.62 18.35 -19.02
CA ILE A 106 14.61 17.30 -19.33
C ILE A 106 13.91 15.94 -19.37
N THR A 107 14.16 15.15 -20.41
CA THR A 107 13.68 13.76 -20.49
C THR A 107 14.47 12.88 -19.53
N LEU A 108 13.77 12.16 -18.65
CA LEU A 108 14.38 11.24 -17.70
C LEU A 108 14.84 9.98 -18.42
N LYS A 109 16.04 9.52 -18.03
CA LYS A 109 16.66 8.32 -18.58
C LYS A 109 16.76 7.18 -17.59
N SER A 110 16.45 7.40 -16.31
CA SER A 110 16.61 6.38 -15.27
C SER A 110 15.27 6.04 -14.63
N TYR A 111 15.01 4.74 -14.48
CA TYR A 111 13.75 4.20 -13.98
C TYR A 111 13.99 3.01 -13.06
N ARG A 112 13.05 2.73 -12.17
CA ARG A 112 13.00 1.49 -11.37
C ARG A 112 11.66 0.82 -11.60
N VAL A 113 11.67 -0.50 -11.74
CA VAL A 113 10.45 -1.30 -11.92
C VAL A 113 10.18 -2.10 -10.65
N LYS A 114 8.91 -2.17 -10.27
CA LYS A 114 8.43 -3.10 -9.23
C LYS A 114 7.38 -4.01 -9.84
N ARG A 115 7.34 -5.25 -9.34
CA ARG A 115 6.30 -6.23 -9.66
C ARG A 115 5.44 -6.47 -8.44
N TYR A 116 4.15 -6.67 -8.65
CA TYR A 116 3.17 -6.93 -7.61
C TYR A 116 2.38 -8.20 -7.90
N SER A 117 2.05 -8.93 -6.83
CA SER A 117 1.07 -10.01 -6.82
C SER A 117 0.04 -9.72 -5.72
N GLY A 118 -1.23 -9.54 -6.09
CA GLY A 118 -2.29 -9.19 -5.15
C GLY A 118 -2.01 -7.93 -4.31
N GLY A 119 -1.24 -6.96 -4.83
CA GLY A 119 -0.83 -5.75 -4.11
C GLY A 119 0.42 -5.88 -3.25
N THR A 120 1.03 -7.06 -3.15
CA THR A 120 2.31 -7.24 -2.46
C THR A 120 3.48 -7.10 -3.42
N VAL A 121 4.49 -6.28 -3.05
CA VAL A 121 5.72 -6.10 -3.84
C VAL A 121 6.51 -7.42 -3.90
N GLN A 122 7.00 -7.73 -5.07
CA GLN A 122 7.79 -8.92 -5.37
C GLN A 122 9.10 -8.51 -6.03
N ALA A 123 10.14 -9.30 -5.82
CA ALA A 123 11.42 -9.07 -6.48
C ALA A 123 11.27 -9.21 -8.00
N VAL A 124 11.92 -8.30 -8.74
CA VAL A 124 12.05 -8.34 -10.20
C VAL A 124 13.42 -8.92 -10.57
N SER A 125 13.49 -9.65 -11.68
CA SER A 125 14.70 -10.31 -12.17
C SER A 125 15.12 -9.80 -13.55
N GLY A 126 16.27 -10.26 -14.04
CA GLY A 126 16.76 -9.94 -15.38
C GLY A 126 17.02 -8.45 -15.57
N ALA A 127 16.69 -7.95 -16.76
CA ALA A 127 16.93 -6.56 -17.14
C ALA A 127 16.00 -5.55 -16.44
N CYS A 128 14.96 -6.02 -15.75
CA CYS A 128 14.07 -5.18 -14.95
C CYS A 128 14.58 -4.93 -13.52
N SER A 129 15.68 -5.59 -13.12
CA SER A 129 16.28 -5.40 -11.81
C SER A 129 17.16 -4.15 -11.75
N GLY A 130 17.14 -3.44 -10.62
CA GLY A 130 17.97 -2.26 -10.39
C GLY A 130 17.47 -0.99 -11.08
N THR A 131 18.41 -0.14 -11.52
CA THR A 131 18.11 1.13 -12.23
C THR A 131 18.25 0.93 -13.72
N ILE A 132 17.17 1.13 -14.45
CA ILE A 132 17.04 0.90 -15.89
C ILE A 132 17.29 2.21 -16.62
N THR A 133 18.15 2.19 -17.63
CA THR A 133 18.54 3.39 -18.40
C THR A 133 17.79 3.55 -19.73
N ASN A 134 16.81 2.68 -19.97
CA ASN A 134 15.98 2.65 -21.17
C ASN A 134 14.48 2.71 -20.78
N VAL A 135 13.61 2.93 -21.76
CA VAL A 135 12.14 2.98 -21.59
C VAL A 135 11.48 1.61 -21.76
N GLY A 136 12.14 0.60 -21.22
CA GLY A 136 11.67 -0.77 -21.24
C GLY A 136 12.69 -1.73 -20.68
N CYS A 137 12.20 -2.90 -20.26
CA CYS A 137 13.01 -3.99 -19.76
C CYS A 137 12.29 -5.32 -20.01
N VAL A 138 13.06 -6.41 -19.98
CA VAL A 138 12.54 -7.77 -20.08
C VAL A 138 12.83 -8.49 -18.75
N GLU A 139 11.77 -8.98 -18.12
CA GLU A 139 11.86 -9.83 -16.94
C GLU A 139 11.82 -11.30 -17.35
N THR A 140 12.84 -12.03 -16.93
CA THR A 140 13.01 -13.46 -17.22
C THR A 140 12.83 -14.29 -15.95
N GLY A 141 12.38 -15.53 -16.09
CA GLY A 141 12.17 -16.43 -14.94
C GLY A 141 10.99 -16.02 -14.05
N VAL A 142 9.97 -15.37 -14.62
CA VAL A 142 8.76 -14.97 -13.88
C VAL A 142 8.00 -16.22 -13.42
N PRO A 143 7.79 -16.43 -12.11
CA PRO A 143 7.05 -17.59 -11.61
C PRO A 143 5.61 -17.60 -12.14
N ALA A 144 4.95 -18.76 -12.12
CA ALA A 144 3.55 -18.86 -12.50
C ALA A 144 2.68 -17.97 -11.58
N GLY A 145 1.79 -17.17 -12.16
CA GLY A 145 0.91 -16.30 -11.38
C GLY A 145 0.38 -15.12 -12.18
N THR A 146 -0.33 -14.23 -11.49
CA THR A 146 -0.82 -12.97 -12.06
C THR A 146 -0.01 -11.83 -11.48
N TRP A 147 0.56 -11.02 -12.37
CA TRP A 147 1.52 -9.98 -12.02
C TRP A 147 1.08 -8.63 -12.58
N THR A 148 1.36 -7.57 -11.82
CA THR A 148 1.22 -6.18 -12.27
C THR A 148 2.55 -5.47 -12.05
N TYR A 149 2.82 -4.47 -12.87
CA TYR A 149 4.10 -3.76 -12.86
C TYR A 149 3.88 -2.26 -12.69
N THR A 150 4.80 -1.61 -12.00
CA THR A 150 4.85 -0.16 -11.88
C THR A 150 6.26 0.34 -12.21
N VAL A 151 6.34 1.61 -12.58
CA VAL A 151 7.60 2.29 -12.91
C VAL A 151 7.73 3.53 -12.03
N THR A 152 8.89 3.69 -11.42
CA THR A 152 9.27 4.89 -10.68
C THR A 152 10.40 5.61 -11.43
N PRO A 153 10.20 6.87 -11.86
CA PRO A 153 11.27 7.64 -12.46
C PRO A 153 12.33 8.03 -11.43
N VAL A 154 13.59 8.05 -11.85
CA VAL A 154 14.75 8.40 -11.03
C VAL A 154 15.57 9.47 -11.74
N LEU A 155 16.00 10.50 -11.02
CA LEU A 155 16.89 11.50 -11.58
C LEU A 155 18.33 10.97 -11.57
N THR A 156 18.90 10.77 -12.76
CA THR A 156 20.23 10.17 -12.96
C THR A 156 21.31 10.90 -12.14
N GLY A 157 22.16 10.13 -11.47
CA GLY A 157 23.27 10.67 -10.65
C GLY A 157 22.86 11.22 -9.29
N THR A 158 21.58 11.08 -8.90
CA THR A 158 21.07 11.52 -7.60
C THR A 158 20.20 10.43 -6.96
N ASN A 159 19.79 10.64 -5.71
CA ASN A 159 18.83 9.76 -5.02
C ASN A 159 17.37 10.24 -5.15
N TRP A 160 17.12 11.27 -5.98
CA TRP A 160 15.77 11.78 -6.19
C TRP A 160 14.96 10.80 -7.03
N THR A 161 13.83 10.39 -6.47
CA THR A 161 12.85 9.53 -7.13
C THR A 161 11.54 10.28 -7.24
N GLY A 162 10.86 10.10 -8.36
CA GLY A 162 9.51 10.62 -8.54
C GLY A 162 8.45 9.68 -7.97
N PRO A 163 7.18 10.04 -8.10
CA PRO A 163 6.08 9.18 -7.69
C PRO A 163 6.01 7.92 -8.56
N GLU A 164 5.56 6.82 -7.96
CA GLU A 164 5.31 5.56 -8.64
C GLU A 164 4.13 5.69 -9.63
N SER A 165 4.23 5.04 -10.78
CA SER A 165 3.17 5.04 -11.80
C SER A 165 1.92 4.29 -11.31
N ALA A 166 0.82 4.49 -12.03
CA ALA A 166 -0.29 3.54 -12.00
C ALA A 166 0.19 2.13 -12.43
N PRO A 167 -0.42 1.05 -11.91
CA PRO A 167 -0.06 -0.31 -12.29
C PRO A 167 -0.44 -0.61 -13.74
N SER A 168 0.35 -1.50 -14.37
CA SER A 168 0.03 -2.09 -15.68
C SER A 168 -1.28 -2.88 -15.65
N THR A 169 -1.78 -3.23 -16.83
CA THR A 169 -2.68 -4.38 -16.96
C THR A 169 -2.03 -5.63 -16.38
N ALA A 170 -2.83 -6.47 -15.73
CA ALA A 170 -2.35 -7.71 -15.16
C ALA A 170 -1.92 -8.69 -16.26
N VAL A 171 -0.77 -9.32 -16.07
CA VAL A 171 -0.22 -10.35 -16.97
C VAL A 171 -0.17 -11.68 -16.24
N THR A 172 -0.74 -12.72 -16.84
CA THR A 172 -0.78 -14.06 -16.26
C THR A 172 0.28 -14.93 -16.92
N THR A 173 1.27 -15.34 -16.14
CA THR A 173 2.29 -16.30 -16.56
C THR A 173 1.84 -17.70 -16.18
N THR A 174 1.69 -18.56 -17.16
CA THR A 174 1.74 -20.00 -16.96
C THR A 174 3.21 -20.34 -16.87
N GLY A 175 3.74 -20.47 -15.65
CA GLY A 175 5.18 -20.67 -15.44
C GLY A 175 5.71 -21.72 -16.41
N ILE A 176 6.87 -21.45 -17.00
CA ILE A 176 7.62 -22.50 -17.68
C ILE A 176 7.90 -23.49 -16.55
N ALA A 177 7.28 -24.68 -16.60
CA ALA A 177 7.70 -25.77 -15.74
C ALA A 177 9.21 -25.83 -15.92
N GLY A 178 9.97 -25.57 -14.85
CA GLY A 178 11.41 -25.65 -14.92
C GLY A 178 11.71 -26.94 -15.66
N THR A 179 12.45 -26.84 -16.76
CA THR A 179 12.96 -28.04 -17.43
C THR A 179 13.84 -28.71 -16.39
N ASN A 180 13.22 -29.54 -15.57
CA ASN A 180 13.89 -30.58 -14.82
C ASN A 180 14.62 -31.33 -15.92
N SER A 181 15.93 -31.14 -16.00
CA SER A 181 16.80 -32.01 -16.76
C SER A 181 16.65 -33.39 -16.11
N LEU A 182 15.65 -34.14 -16.55
CA LEU A 182 15.55 -35.56 -16.32
C LEU A 182 16.67 -36.14 -17.17
N TRP A 183 17.85 -36.22 -16.58
CA TRP A 183 18.92 -37.08 -17.06
C TRP A 183 18.39 -38.51 -16.94
N PHE A 184 17.61 -38.94 -17.92
CA PHE A 184 17.33 -40.36 -18.10
C PHE A 184 18.62 -40.96 -18.62
N TRP A 185 19.37 -41.61 -17.74
CA TRP A 185 20.45 -42.48 -18.18
C TRP A 185 19.80 -43.64 -18.92
N VAL A 186 19.89 -43.64 -20.26
CA VAL A 186 19.76 -44.88 -21.03
C VAL A 186 21.06 -45.63 -20.82
N THR A 187 21.04 -46.60 -19.90
CA THR A 187 22.08 -47.63 -19.90
C THR A 187 21.81 -48.59 -21.06
N PRO A 188 22.83 -48.96 -21.85
CA PRO A 188 22.71 -49.89 -22.97
C PRO A 188 22.31 -51.31 -22.54
#